data_AF-A0A1R2CMB5-F1
#
_entry.id   AF-A0A1R2CMB5-F1
#
_cell.length_a   1.000
_cell.length_b   1.000
_cell.length_c   1.000
_cell.angle_alpha   90.00
_cell.angle_beta   90.00
_cell.angle_gamma   90.00
#
_symmetry.space_group_name_H-M   'P 1'
#
loop_
_entity.id
_entity.type
_entity.pdbx_description
1 polymer ?
#
loop_
_entity_poly.entity_id
_entity_poly.type
_entity_poly.pdbx_seq_one_letter_code
_entity_poly.pdbx_strand_id
1 'polypeptide(L)'
;MEYKCSYPDCQEDAFWECSCSGNLKNCDTHSRTHSKEKQCLTKYVKNYYMELLTKKYQNALNRLESDSIKLAQEMINEVNICLRNNFDTIKSVKQKIKELVFNDSKDQAEILTDFANSLFIMRRYKKDFVLSVEKLLGFKKYFDKDDLVSEYHEDEFEFENVTTFEEAFSKIIEIKKDLKESYEKNKILVEEFDVVRHNLVLENEEFKLENFELKNELYKLKVTLSNYDKVSEEFNSNTTENLIGEINIDNFSTLLLEKKKELIARMDFKDFSRDFIYKKWFIYQINLTTIKDHIFICDKLSRLYVLCR
;
A
#
# COMPACT_ATOMS: atom_id res chain seq x y z
N MET A 1 -31.64 -26.24 2.32
CA MET A 1 -32.59 -25.58 1.40
C MET A 1 -32.94 -26.58 0.33
N GLU A 2 -34.12 -27.16 0.47
CA GLU A 2 -34.73 -28.06 -0.51
C GLU A 2 -35.46 -27.23 -1.56
N TYR A 3 -35.65 -27.79 -2.76
CA TYR A 3 -36.15 -27.04 -3.91
C TYR A 3 -37.66 -27.18 -4.09
N LYS A 4 -38.36 -27.73 -3.10
CA LYS A 4 -39.75 -28.11 -3.28
C LYS A 4 -40.65 -26.90 -3.49
N CYS A 5 -41.61 -27.10 -4.37
CA CYS A 5 -42.64 -26.13 -4.70
C CYS A 5 -43.32 -25.64 -3.41
N SER A 6 -43.54 -24.33 -3.29
CA SER A 6 -44.16 -23.68 -2.11
C SER A 6 -45.67 -23.95 -2.01
N TYR A 7 -46.16 -24.95 -2.73
CA TYR A 7 -47.55 -25.38 -2.77
C TYR A 7 -47.67 -26.65 -1.90
N PRO A 8 -48.66 -26.76 -1.00
CA PRO A 8 -48.81 -27.92 -0.12
C PRO A 8 -48.73 -29.25 -0.86
N ASP A 9 -48.07 -30.23 -0.22
CA ASP A 9 -47.87 -31.61 -0.69
C ASP A 9 -47.15 -31.80 -2.05
N CYS A 10 -46.72 -30.71 -2.69
CA CYS A 10 -46.10 -30.75 -4.01
C CYS A 10 -44.60 -31.12 -3.94
N GLN A 11 -44.28 -32.35 -4.33
CA GLN A 11 -42.90 -32.88 -4.37
C GLN A 11 -42.08 -32.42 -5.60
N GLU A 12 -42.65 -31.61 -6.49
CA GLU A 12 -41.97 -31.07 -7.66
C GLU A 12 -40.94 -29.99 -7.29
N ASP A 13 -39.88 -29.88 -8.10
CA ASP A 13 -38.85 -28.86 -7.93
C ASP A 13 -39.29 -27.49 -8.47
N ALA A 14 -38.92 -26.44 -7.75
CA ALA A 14 -39.30 -25.06 -8.00
C ALA A 14 -38.28 -24.34 -8.89
N PHE A 15 -38.68 -24.03 -10.11
CA PHE A 15 -37.86 -23.31 -11.09
C PHE A 15 -38.34 -21.87 -11.35
N TRP A 16 -39.44 -21.45 -10.73
CA TRP A 16 -40.02 -20.11 -10.88
C TRP A 16 -40.17 -19.39 -9.55
N GLU A 17 -39.92 -18.09 -9.53
CA GLU A 17 -40.12 -17.20 -8.37
C GLU A 17 -41.15 -16.11 -8.75
N CYS A 18 -42.23 -15.98 -7.97
CA CYS A 18 -43.30 -15.01 -8.20
C CYS A 18 -43.04 -13.68 -7.48
N SER A 19 -43.50 -12.56 -8.05
CA SER A 19 -43.36 -11.21 -7.51
C SER A 19 -44.30 -10.85 -6.34
N CYS A 20 -45.02 -11.83 -5.77
CA CYS A 20 -45.82 -11.65 -4.56
C CYS A 20 -44.94 -11.54 -3.31
N SER A 21 -45.49 -10.92 -2.26
CA SER A 21 -44.84 -10.86 -0.94
C SER A 21 -44.44 -12.26 -0.45
N GLY A 22 -43.18 -12.40 -0.05
CA GLY A 22 -42.58 -13.69 0.33
C GLY A 22 -41.83 -14.42 -0.79
N ASN A 23 -41.84 -13.93 -2.04
CA ASN A 23 -41.08 -14.49 -3.18
C ASN A 23 -41.29 -16.00 -3.37
N LEU A 24 -42.56 -16.43 -3.39
CA LEU A 24 -42.94 -17.85 -3.45
C LEU A 24 -42.31 -18.56 -4.65
N LYS A 25 -41.75 -19.76 -4.40
CA LYS A 25 -41.02 -20.56 -5.38
C LYS A 25 -41.84 -21.77 -5.79
N ASN A 26 -42.17 -21.86 -7.07
CA ASN A 26 -43.12 -22.85 -7.60
C ASN A 26 -42.52 -23.67 -8.74
N CYS A 27 -43.01 -24.91 -8.90
CA CYS A 27 -42.81 -25.68 -10.13
C CYS A 27 -43.58 -25.05 -11.30
N ASP A 28 -43.31 -25.50 -12.53
CA ASP A 28 -43.96 -25.00 -13.75
C ASP A 28 -45.50 -24.95 -13.65
N THR A 29 -46.13 -26.01 -13.13
CA THR A 29 -47.58 -26.11 -13.01
C THR A 29 -48.15 -25.06 -12.04
N HIS A 30 -47.67 -25.06 -10.79
CA HIS A 30 -48.16 -24.13 -9.77
C HIS A 30 -47.77 -22.67 -10.04
N SER A 31 -46.65 -22.43 -10.73
CA SER A 31 -46.26 -21.10 -11.21
C SER A 31 -47.31 -20.52 -12.17
N ARG A 32 -47.71 -21.30 -13.18
CA ARG A 32 -48.73 -20.90 -14.17
C ARG A 32 -50.11 -20.70 -13.54
N THR A 33 -50.50 -21.53 -12.59
CA THR A 33 -51.77 -21.38 -11.85
C THR A 33 -51.76 -20.13 -10.98
N HIS A 34 -50.74 -19.96 -10.13
CA HIS A 34 -50.62 -18.83 -9.20
C HIS A 34 -50.51 -17.48 -9.94
N SER A 35 -49.76 -17.42 -11.04
CA SER A 35 -49.65 -16.22 -11.88
C SER A 35 -51.00 -15.81 -12.48
N LYS A 36 -51.86 -16.77 -12.90
CA LYS A 36 -53.22 -16.48 -13.35
C LYS A 36 -54.14 -16.00 -12.23
N GLU A 37 -54.09 -16.66 -11.06
CA GLU A 37 -54.97 -16.35 -9.91
C GLU A 37 -54.62 -15.02 -9.22
N LYS A 38 -53.33 -14.68 -9.13
CA LYS A 38 -52.82 -13.50 -8.41
C LYS A 38 -52.35 -12.38 -9.31
N GLN A 39 -52.36 -12.60 -10.63
CA GLN A 39 -51.85 -11.66 -11.65
C GLN A 39 -50.39 -11.23 -11.40
N CYS A 40 -49.58 -12.11 -10.77
CA CYS A 40 -48.18 -11.82 -10.48
C CYS A 40 -47.26 -12.10 -11.67
N LEU A 41 -46.15 -11.38 -11.74
CA LEU A 41 -45.04 -11.69 -12.63
C LEU A 41 -44.24 -12.86 -12.03
N THR A 42 -43.74 -13.74 -12.89
CA THR A 42 -42.88 -14.87 -12.49
C THR A 42 -41.57 -14.83 -13.27
N LYS A 43 -40.44 -15.08 -12.60
CA LYS A 43 -39.12 -15.19 -13.23
C LYS A 43 -38.58 -16.61 -13.12
N TYR A 44 -37.90 -17.08 -14.16
CA TYR A 44 -37.22 -18.38 -14.14
C TYR A 44 -35.91 -18.27 -13.35
N VAL A 45 -35.72 -19.11 -12.33
CA VAL A 45 -34.59 -19.03 -11.38
C VAL A 45 -33.65 -20.24 -11.42
N LYS A 46 -33.92 -21.25 -12.25
CA LYS A 46 -33.12 -22.49 -12.30
C LYS A 46 -31.64 -22.22 -12.53
N ASN A 47 -31.29 -21.39 -13.51
CA ASN A 47 -29.89 -21.12 -13.87
C ASN A 47 -29.13 -20.47 -12.69
N TYR A 48 -29.70 -19.41 -12.09
CA TYR A 48 -29.15 -18.73 -10.92
C TYR A 48 -28.98 -19.67 -9.71
N TYR A 49 -29.93 -20.59 -9.49
CA TYR A 49 -29.76 -21.62 -8.46
C TYR A 49 -28.63 -22.60 -8.81
N MET A 50 -28.60 -23.14 -10.03
CA MET A 50 -27.54 -24.08 -10.46
C MET A 50 -26.15 -23.44 -10.34
N GLU A 51 -25.99 -22.15 -10.61
CA GLU A 51 -24.76 -21.41 -10.31
C GLU A 51 -24.40 -21.40 -8.81
N LEU A 52 -25.38 -21.14 -7.92
CA LEU A 52 -25.17 -21.19 -6.47
C LEU A 52 -24.81 -22.60 -5.99
N LEU A 53 -25.39 -23.65 -6.57
CA LEU A 53 -25.04 -25.03 -6.25
C LEU A 53 -23.63 -25.40 -6.74
N THR A 54 -23.29 -25.03 -7.98
CA THR A 54 -21.93 -25.20 -8.53
C THR A 54 -20.90 -24.48 -7.66
N LYS A 55 -21.17 -23.22 -7.28
CA LYS A 55 -20.33 -22.45 -6.33
C LYS A 55 -20.24 -23.13 -4.96
N LYS A 56 -21.32 -23.72 -4.44
CA LYS A 56 -21.29 -24.48 -3.17
C LYS A 56 -20.37 -25.71 -3.26
N TYR A 57 -20.43 -26.47 -4.35
CA TYR A 57 -19.57 -27.64 -4.55
C TYR A 57 -18.11 -27.27 -4.82
N GLN A 58 -17.87 -26.24 -5.65
CA GLN A 58 -16.53 -25.67 -5.85
C GLN A 58 -15.93 -25.19 -4.52
N ASN A 59 -16.68 -24.46 -3.70
CA ASN A 59 -16.20 -24.03 -2.37
C ASN A 59 -15.83 -25.20 -1.44
N ALA A 60 -16.46 -26.37 -1.58
CA ALA A 60 -16.08 -27.56 -0.83
C ALA A 60 -14.77 -28.19 -1.35
N LEU A 61 -14.55 -28.19 -2.67
CA LEU A 61 -13.29 -28.65 -3.28
C LEU A 61 -12.14 -27.69 -3.00
N ASN A 62 -12.35 -26.37 -3.14
CA ASN A 62 -11.37 -25.33 -2.81
C ASN A 62 -10.97 -25.39 -1.33
N ARG A 63 -11.90 -25.76 -0.43
CA ARG A 63 -11.59 -26.03 0.97
C ARG A 63 -10.72 -27.28 1.12
N LEU A 64 -11.05 -28.38 0.46
CA LEU A 64 -10.26 -29.61 0.50
C LEU A 64 -8.83 -29.37 -0.02
N GLU A 65 -8.67 -28.59 -1.09
CA GLU A 65 -7.38 -28.12 -1.61
C GLU A 65 -6.61 -27.32 -0.55
N SER A 66 -7.24 -26.31 0.06
CA SER A 66 -6.61 -25.49 1.12
C SER A 66 -6.22 -26.31 2.36
N ASP A 67 -7.08 -27.21 2.81
CA ASP A 67 -6.84 -28.08 3.98
C ASP A 67 -5.69 -29.07 3.65
N SER A 68 -5.57 -29.53 2.40
CA SER A 68 -4.48 -30.42 1.94
C SER A 68 -3.13 -29.70 1.82
N ILE A 69 -3.11 -28.47 1.29
CA ILE A 69 -1.90 -27.63 1.24
C ILE A 69 -1.40 -27.35 2.66
N LYS A 70 -2.30 -27.04 3.60
CA LYS A 70 -1.97 -26.81 5.01
C LYS A 70 -1.37 -28.06 5.67
N LEU A 71 -1.98 -29.24 5.46
CA LEU A 71 -1.45 -30.50 5.99
C LEU A 71 -0.05 -30.81 5.43
N ALA A 72 0.17 -30.60 4.14
CA ALA A 72 1.50 -30.77 3.53
C ALA A 72 2.56 -29.82 4.13
N GLN A 73 2.20 -28.56 4.42
CA GLN A 73 3.08 -27.61 5.10
C GLN A 73 3.40 -28.04 6.55
N GLU A 74 2.41 -28.54 7.29
CA GLU A 74 2.60 -29.08 8.64
C GLU A 74 3.53 -30.30 8.64
N MET A 75 3.33 -31.24 7.71
CA MET A 75 4.23 -32.39 7.54
C MET A 75 5.67 -31.98 7.19
N ILE A 76 5.87 -30.97 6.34
CA ILE A 76 7.20 -30.43 6.01
C ILE A 76 7.85 -29.81 7.24
N ASN A 77 7.09 -29.11 8.09
CA ASN A 77 7.61 -28.52 9.33
C ASN A 77 8.06 -29.61 10.32
N GLU A 78 7.30 -30.67 10.51
CA GLU A 78 7.68 -31.81 11.36
C GLU A 78 8.95 -32.53 10.85
N VAL A 79 9.07 -32.76 9.53
CA VAL A 79 10.29 -33.30 8.93
C VAL A 79 11.50 -32.38 9.20
N ASN A 80 11.33 -31.07 9.11
CA ASN A 80 12.37 -30.08 9.42
C ASN A 80 12.69 -29.96 10.92
N ILE A 81 11.77 -30.30 11.82
CA ILE A 81 12.02 -30.42 13.27
C ILE A 81 12.84 -31.70 13.54
N CYS A 82 12.40 -32.84 13.01
CA CYS A 82 13.13 -34.11 13.11
C CYS A 82 14.56 -34.01 12.56
N LEU A 83 14.76 -33.33 11.44
CA LEU A 83 16.09 -33.12 10.85
C LEU A 83 17.02 -32.29 11.77
N ARG A 84 16.52 -31.23 12.39
CA ARG A 84 17.28 -30.43 13.37
C ARG A 84 17.66 -31.25 14.60
N ASN A 85 16.69 -31.95 15.19
CA ASN A 85 16.93 -32.83 16.35
C ASN A 85 17.98 -33.91 16.05
N ASN A 86 17.97 -34.48 14.82
CA ASN A 86 19.01 -35.39 14.35
C ASN A 86 20.39 -34.73 14.22
N PHE A 87 20.47 -33.51 13.69
CA PHE A 87 21.75 -32.77 13.59
C PHE A 87 22.32 -32.40 14.95
N ASP A 88 21.50 -31.96 15.92
CA ASP A 88 21.94 -31.67 17.28
C ASP A 88 22.38 -32.94 18.03
N THR A 89 21.71 -34.07 17.79
CA THR A 89 22.14 -35.39 18.27
C THR A 89 23.50 -35.78 17.68
N ILE A 90 23.70 -35.63 16.36
CA ILE A 90 24.98 -35.90 15.69
C ILE A 90 26.09 -34.97 16.20
N LYS A 91 25.77 -33.70 16.48
CA LYS A 91 26.69 -32.71 17.06
C LYS A 91 27.10 -33.09 18.49
N SER A 92 26.15 -33.56 19.31
CA SER A 92 26.41 -34.09 20.65
C SER A 92 27.31 -35.34 20.62
N VAL A 93 27.00 -36.31 19.75
CA VAL A 93 27.85 -37.52 19.56
C VAL A 93 29.25 -37.16 19.09
N LYS A 94 29.40 -36.24 18.13
CA LYS A 94 30.71 -35.72 17.68
C LYS A 94 31.50 -35.04 18.80
N GLN A 95 30.82 -34.35 19.73
CA GLN A 95 31.48 -33.74 20.88
C GLN A 95 31.92 -34.80 21.90
N LYS A 96 31.05 -35.78 22.22
CA LYS A 96 31.38 -36.92 23.09
C LYS A 96 32.56 -37.74 22.56
N ILE A 97 32.65 -37.95 21.25
CA ILE A 97 33.80 -38.64 20.62
C ILE A 97 35.12 -37.89 20.88
N LYS A 98 35.15 -36.56 20.78
CA LYS A 98 36.35 -35.78 21.14
C LYS A 98 36.72 -35.95 22.61
N GLU A 99 35.75 -35.87 23.50
CA GLU A 99 35.97 -36.00 24.95
C GLU A 99 36.51 -37.39 25.32
N LEU A 100 35.99 -38.46 24.69
CA LEU A 100 36.54 -39.80 24.85
C LEU A 100 37.98 -39.91 24.34
N VAL A 101 38.31 -39.30 23.20
CA VAL A 101 39.68 -39.29 22.64
C VAL A 101 40.64 -38.47 23.53
N PHE A 102 40.21 -37.33 24.09
CA PHE A 102 41.03 -36.56 25.04
C PHE A 102 41.27 -37.30 26.36
N ASN A 103 40.31 -38.13 26.80
CA ASN A 103 40.41 -38.97 28.00
C ASN A 103 40.96 -40.39 27.70
N ASP A 104 41.71 -40.54 26.60
CA ASP A 104 42.32 -41.76 26.07
C ASP A 104 41.41 -43.02 25.97
N SER A 105 40.10 -42.81 26.00
CA SER A 105 39.06 -43.84 26.05
C SER A 105 38.68 -44.32 24.63
N LYS A 106 39.69 -44.72 23.86
CA LYS A 106 39.61 -44.94 22.40
C LYS A 106 38.53 -45.93 21.99
N ASP A 107 38.45 -47.09 22.66
CA ASP A 107 37.50 -48.17 22.36
C ASP A 107 36.04 -47.68 22.35
N GLN A 108 35.69 -46.76 23.26
CA GLN A 108 34.34 -46.18 23.32
C GLN A 108 34.06 -45.19 22.19
N ALA A 109 35.10 -44.49 21.69
CA ALA A 109 34.99 -43.62 20.53
C ALA A 109 34.86 -44.43 19.23
N GLU A 110 35.53 -45.59 19.15
CA GLU A 110 35.42 -46.54 18.05
C GLU A 110 34.01 -47.15 17.97
N ILE A 111 33.46 -47.63 19.09
CA ILE A 111 32.06 -48.13 19.18
C ILE A 111 31.03 -47.08 18.70
N LEU A 112 31.20 -45.81 19.06
CA LEU A 112 30.32 -44.73 18.59
C LEU A 112 30.49 -44.44 17.08
N THR A 113 31.69 -44.64 16.55
CA THR A 113 32.01 -44.45 15.13
C THR A 113 31.43 -45.59 14.29
N ASP A 114 31.58 -46.84 14.71
CA ASP A 114 30.98 -48.01 14.06
C ASP A 114 29.46 -47.99 14.12
N PHE A 115 28.88 -47.59 15.26
CA PHE A 115 27.45 -47.33 15.35
C PHE A 115 27.01 -46.30 14.30
N ALA A 116 27.70 -45.17 14.18
CA ALA A 116 27.37 -44.16 13.17
C ALA A 116 27.53 -44.68 11.72
N ASN A 117 28.58 -45.46 11.43
CA ASN A 117 28.82 -46.09 10.14
C ASN A 117 27.73 -47.13 9.79
N SER A 118 27.17 -47.82 10.78
CA SER A 118 26.05 -48.77 10.57
C SER A 118 24.73 -48.10 10.16
N LEU A 119 24.59 -46.78 10.36
CA LEU A 119 23.40 -46.03 9.98
C LEU A 119 23.38 -45.75 8.47
N PHE A 120 22.98 -46.75 7.67
CA PHE A 120 22.72 -46.63 6.23
C PHE A 120 21.48 -45.76 5.92
N ILE A 121 21.49 -44.48 6.31
CA ILE A 121 20.36 -43.55 6.20
C ILE A 121 19.84 -43.45 4.77
N MET A 122 20.73 -43.43 3.77
CA MET A 122 20.38 -43.39 2.34
C MET A 122 19.68 -44.66 1.81
N ARG A 123 19.63 -45.75 2.59
CA ARG A 123 18.89 -46.98 2.27
C ARG A 123 17.54 -47.09 2.99
N ARG A 124 17.17 -46.11 3.84
CA ARG A 124 15.88 -46.12 4.54
C ARG A 124 14.72 -45.94 3.55
N TYR A 125 13.57 -46.53 3.88
CA TYR A 125 12.49 -46.82 2.93
C TYR A 125 11.80 -45.58 2.33
N LYS A 126 12.37 -45.03 1.25
CA LYS A 126 11.75 -43.97 0.43
C LYS A 126 10.35 -44.38 -0.04
N LYS A 127 10.16 -45.65 -0.45
CA LYS A 127 8.88 -46.18 -0.91
C LYS A 127 7.80 -46.07 0.17
N ASP A 128 8.11 -46.48 1.39
CA ASP A 128 7.15 -46.49 2.51
C ASP A 128 6.78 -45.07 2.95
N PHE A 129 7.73 -44.13 2.90
CA PHE A 129 7.43 -42.71 3.12
C PHE A 129 6.51 -42.15 2.03
N VAL A 130 6.80 -42.41 0.75
CA VAL A 130 5.93 -41.99 -0.38
C VAL A 130 4.53 -42.59 -0.24
N LEU A 131 4.41 -43.90 -0.02
CA LEU A 131 3.12 -44.59 0.21
C LEU A 131 2.37 -44.04 1.43
N SER A 132 3.07 -43.55 2.45
CA SER A 132 2.45 -42.92 3.63
C SER A 132 1.93 -41.52 3.32
N VAL A 133 2.67 -40.72 2.55
CA VAL A 133 2.23 -39.40 2.06
C VAL A 133 1.05 -39.54 1.09
N GLU A 134 1.10 -40.52 0.19
CA GLU A 134 0.00 -40.86 -0.73
C GLU A 134 -1.26 -41.30 0.02
N LYS A 135 -1.14 -42.04 1.13
CA LYS A 135 -2.29 -42.38 1.98
C LYS A 135 -2.87 -41.19 2.75
N LEU A 136 -2.09 -40.14 2.99
CA LEU A 136 -2.51 -38.93 3.73
C LEU A 136 -3.07 -37.83 2.81
N LEU A 137 -2.55 -37.69 1.59
CA LEU A 137 -2.88 -36.59 0.65
C LEU A 137 -3.52 -37.08 -0.67
N GLY A 138 -3.50 -38.38 -0.95
CA GLY A 138 -3.89 -38.95 -2.24
C GLY A 138 -5.39 -39.22 -2.36
N PHE A 139 -6.16 -38.22 -2.81
CA PHE A 139 -7.61 -38.38 -3.00
C PHE A 139 -8.01 -39.22 -4.23
N LYS A 140 -7.06 -39.63 -5.08
CA LYS A 140 -7.32 -40.35 -6.35
C LYS A 140 -8.30 -41.53 -6.19
N LYS A 141 -8.08 -42.37 -5.17
CA LYS A 141 -8.93 -43.54 -4.83
C LYS A 141 -10.38 -43.20 -4.44
N TYR A 142 -10.73 -41.92 -4.25
CA TYR A 142 -12.09 -41.47 -3.94
C TYR A 142 -12.78 -40.78 -5.13
N PHE A 143 -12.06 -40.53 -6.23
CA PHE A 143 -12.54 -39.85 -7.44
C PHE A 143 -12.51 -40.75 -8.69
N ASP A 144 -11.57 -41.70 -8.78
CA ASP A 144 -11.60 -42.78 -9.77
C ASP A 144 -12.75 -43.73 -9.42
N LYS A 145 -13.94 -43.46 -9.96
CA LYS A 145 -15.21 -44.06 -9.53
C LYS A 145 -16.10 -44.55 -10.67
N ASP A 146 -15.59 -45.53 -11.40
CA ASP A 146 -16.46 -46.62 -11.85
C ASP A 146 -16.78 -47.57 -10.67
N ASP A 147 -15.83 -47.77 -9.74
CA ASP A 147 -16.01 -48.57 -8.50
C ASP A 147 -16.76 -47.84 -7.36
N LEU A 148 -17.88 -47.17 -7.65
CA LEU A 148 -18.82 -46.75 -6.59
C LEU A 148 -19.80 -47.87 -6.18
N VAL A 149 -19.71 -49.05 -6.82
CA VAL A 149 -20.66 -50.17 -6.70
C VAL A 149 -19.96 -51.54 -6.57
N SER A 150 -18.64 -51.61 -6.79
CA SER A 150 -17.87 -52.87 -6.91
C SER A 150 -16.89 -53.05 -5.73
N GLU A 151 -16.58 -54.31 -5.41
CA GLU A 151 -15.81 -54.69 -4.22
C GLU A 151 -14.29 -54.64 -4.44
N TYR A 152 -13.53 -54.65 -3.34
CA TYR A 152 -12.07 -54.61 -3.34
C TYR A 152 -11.44 -55.69 -4.23
N HIS A 153 -10.77 -55.27 -5.30
CA HIS A 153 -9.70 -56.03 -5.95
C HIS A 153 -8.34 -55.34 -5.73
N GLU A 154 -7.36 -56.11 -5.26
CA GLU A 154 -5.97 -55.65 -5.07
C GLU A 154 -5.15 -55.85 -6.34
N ASP A 155 -5.42 -55.07 -7.38
CA ASP A 155 -4.64 -55.13 -8.62
C ASP A 155 -3.32 -54.34 -8.53
N GLU A 156 -2.25 -54.92 -9.07
CA GLU A 156 -0.92 -54.32 -9.10
C GLU A 156 -0.88 -53.12 -10.08
N PHE A 157 -0.80 -51.91 -9.53
CA PHE A 157 -0.78 -50.69 -10.34
C PHE A 157 0.56 -50.51 -11.07
N GLU A 158 0.62 -50.90 -12.35
CA GLU A 158 1.79 -50.65 -13.19
C GLU A 158 2.10 -49.14 -13.30
N PHE A 159 3.39 -48.81 -13.28
CA PHE A 159 3.85 -47.47 -12.93
C PHE A 159 3.96 -46.52 -14.13
N GLU A 160 2.91 -46.43 -14.96
CA GLU A 160 2.91 -45.65 -16.21
C GLU A 160 3.00 -44.11 -16.02
N ASN A 161 3.14 -43.64 -14.76
CA ASN A 161 3.24 -42.22 -14.39
C ASN A 161 4.67 -41.76 -13.98
N VAL A 162 5.74 -42.53 -14.22
CA VAL A 162 7.11 -42.06 -13.91
C VAL A 162 7.44 -40.74 -14.62
N THR A 163 7.05 -40.60 -15.88
CA THR A 163 7.27 -39.40 -16.71
C THR A 163 6.66 -38.14 -16.09
N THR A 164 5.42 -38.21 -15.61
CA THR A 164 4.74 -37.05 -15.01
C THR A 164 5.39 -36.64 -13.68
N PHE A 165 5.94 -37.59 -12.93
CA PHE A 165 6.73 -37.29 -11.72
C PHE A 165 8.10 -36.68 -12.04
N GLU A 166 8.82 -37.19 -13.04
CA GLU A 166 10.13 -36.65 -13.44
C GLU A 166 10.02 -35.23 -14.05
N GLU A 167 8.97 -34.97 -14.83
CA GLU A 167 8.62 -33.61 -15.27
C GLU A 167 8.32 -32.68 -14.09
N ALA A 168 7.48 -33.12 -13.14
CA ALA A 168 7.14 -32.32 -11.96
C ALA A 168 8.38 -32.04 -11.09
N PHE A 169 9.26 -33.02 -10.92
CA PHE A 169 10.51 -32.86 -10.19
C PHE A 169 11.48 -31.90 -10.89
N SER A 170 11.54 -31.94 -12.22
CA SER A 170 12.32 -31.00 -13.04
C SER A 170 11.81 -29.57 -12.90
N LYS A 171 10.49 -29.36 -13.01
CA LYS A 171 9.82 -28.07 -12.76
C LYS A 171 10.09 -27.55 -11.34
N ILE A 172 10.13 -28.43 -10.32
CA ILE A 172 10.49 -28.06 -8.94
C ILE A 172 11.97 -27.64 -8.80
N ILE A 173 12.89 -28.22 -9.57
CA ILE A 173 14.30 -27.78 -9.60
C ILE A 173 14.44 -26.40 -10.25
N GLU A 174 13.74 -26.17 -11.36
CA GLU A 174 13.70 -24.88 -12.06
C GLU A 174 13.13 -23.76 -11.17
N ILE A 175 11.96 -23.97 -10.56
CA ILE A 175 11.35 -23.03 -9.61
C ILE A 175 12.29 -22.73 -8.42
N LYS A 176 13.06 -23.73 -7.92
CA LYS A 176 14.04 -23.51 -6.85
C LYS A 176 15.25 -22.68 -7.29
N LYS A 177 15.67 -22.80 -8.56
CA LYS A 177 16.74 -21.97 -9.14
C LYS A 177 16.26 -20.52 -9.27
N ASP A 178 15.08 -20.32 -9.84
CA ASP A 178 14.52 -18.98 -10.05
C ASP A 178 14.21 -18.27 -8.73
N LEU A 179 13.70 -19.00 -7.73
CA LEU A 179 13.52 -18.49 -6.36
C LEU A 179 14.85 -18.05 -5.74
N LYS A 180 15.93 -18.81 -5.93
CA LYS A 180 17.28 -18.44 -5.43
C LYS A 180 17.80 -17.19 -6.13
N GLU A 181 17.63 -17.06 -7.45
CA GLU A 181 18.01 -15.87 -8.19
C GLU A 181 17.18 -14.64 -7.80
N SER A 182 15.89 -14.82 -7.49
CA SER A 182 15.02 -13.78 -6.95
C SER A 182 15.48 -13.32 -5.55
N TYR A 183 15.87 -14.25 -4.67
CA TYR A 183 16.42 -13.90 -3.35
C TYR A 183 17.70 -13.06 -3.43
N GLU A 184 18.66 -13.41 -4.30
CA GLU A 184 19.91 -12.63 -4.42
C GLU A 184 19.66 -11.25 -5.05
N LYS A 185 18.74 -11.13 -6.03
CA LYS A 185 18.28 -9.84 -6.57
C LYS A 185 17.62 -8.98 -5.49
N ASN A 186 16.74 -9.56 -4.68
CA ASN A 186 16.08 -8.84 -3.58
C ASN A 186 17.06 -8.39 -2.50
N LYS A 187 18.11 -9.17 -2.23
CA LYS A 187 19.20 -8.78 -1.31
C LYS A 187 19.95 -7.56 -1.82
N ILE A 188 20.35 -7.55 -3.10
CA ILE A 188 21.00 -6.39 -3.75
C ILE A 188 20.08 -5.15 -3.66
N LEU A 189 18.79 -5.30 -3.95
CA LEU A 189 17.82 -4.20 -3.85
C LEU A 189 17.65 -3.66 -2.41
N VAL A 190 17.81 -4.49 -1.38
CA VAL A 190 17.82 -4.04 0.03
C VAL A 190 19.10 -3.29 0.36
N GLU A 191 20.26 -3.77 -0.11
CA GLU A 191 21.55 -3.09 0.05
C GLU A 191 21.55 -1.72 -0.66
N GLU A 192 21.00 -1.63 -1.87
CA GLU A 192 20.79 -0.36 -2.60
C GLU A 192 19.81 0.57 -1.87
N PHE A 193 18.68 0.05 -1.36
CA PHE A 193 17.69 0.85 -0.65
C PHE A 193 18.25 1.43 0.66
N ASP A 194 19.07 0.67 1.40
CA ASP A 194 19.70 1.14 2.63
C ASP A 194 20.74 2.25 2.35
N VAL A 195 21.48 2.19 1.23
CA VAL A 195 22.34 3.29 0.76
C VAL A 195 21.53 4.54 0.41
N VAL A 196 20.42 4.40 -0.33
CA VAL A 196 19.54 5.54 -0.63
C VAL A 196 18.93 6.13 0.64
N ARG A 197 18.50 5.29 1.60
CA ARG A 197 17.99 5.75 2.90
C ARG A 197 19.05 6.51 3.69
N HIS A 198 20.30 6.06 3.67
CA HIS A 198 21.41 6.75 4.34
C HIS A 198 21.66 8.14 3.74
N ASN A 199 21.70 8.26 2.41
CA ASN A 199 21.90 9.54 1.73
C ASN A 199 20.77 10.54 2.05
N LEU A 200 19.50 10.08 2.02
CA LEU A 200 18.35 10.89 2.41
C LEU A 200 18.37 11.36 3.88
N VAL A 201 19.06 10.64 4.78
CA VAL A 201 19.29 11.10 6.16
C VAL A 201 20.30 12.24 6.18
N LEU A 202 21.42 12.12 5.45
CA LEU A 202 22.44 13.17 5.36
C LEU A 202 21.90 14.46 4.72
N GLU A 203 21.21 14.36 3.59
CA GLU A 203 20.55 15.50 2.92
C GLU A 203 19.57 16.22 3.88
N ASN A 204 18.79 15.45 4.64
CA ASN A 204 17.86 15.96 5.64
C ASN A 204 18.58 16.54 6.89
N GLU A 205 19.85 16.25 7.13
CA GLU A 205 20.64 16.92 8.18
C GLU A 205 21.27 18.21 7.67
N GLU A 206 21.76 18.22 6.42
CA GLU A 206 22.22 19.41 5.71
C GLU A 206 21.10 20.47 5.58
N PHE A 207 19.91 20.08 5.08
CA PHE A 207 18.75 20.98 5.01
C PHE A 207 18.31 21.52 6.39
N LYS A 208 18.53 20.79 7.49
CA LYS A 208 18.24 21.31 8.85
C LYS A 208 19.26 22.36 9.27
N LEU A 209 20.53 22.20 8.90
CA LEU A 209 21.60 23.16 9.17
C LEU A 209 21.35 24.47 8.39
N GLU A 210 21.10 24.38 7.08
CA GLU A 210 20.72 25.55 6.26
C GLU A 210 19.49 26.28 6.85
N ASN A 211 18.45 25.55 7.22
CA ASN A 211 17.24 26.11 7.84
C ASN A 211 17.52 26.76 9.21
N PHE A 212 18.55 26.34 9.93
CA PHE A 212 18.97 26.97 11.18
C PHE A 212 19.75 28.26 10.92
N GLU A 213 20.66 28.25 9.95
CA GLU A 213 21.42 29.44 9.54
C GLU A 213 20.50 30.54 8.99
N LEU A 214 19.60 30.21 8.07
CA LEU A 214 18.60 31.14 7.52
C LEU A 214 17.69 31.74 8.61
N LYS A 215 17.32 30.97 9.65
CA LYS A 215 16.56 31.48 10.79
C LYS A 215 17.38 32.47 11.62
N ASN A 216 18.68 32.21 11.81
CA ASN A 216 19.58 33.12 12.51
C ASN A 216 19.82 34.42 11.72
N GLU A 217 19.93 34.36 10.39
CA GLU A 217 20.00 35.56 9.54
C GLU A 217 18.70 36.37 9.55
N LEU A 218 17.55 35.71 9.42
CA LEU A 218 16.24 36.35 9.51
C LEU A 218 16.01 36.99 10.89
N TYR A 219 16.55 36.41 11.97
CA TYR A 219 16.55 37.02 13.30
C TYR A 219 17.45 38.27 13.36
N LYS A 220 18.69 38.21 12.85
CA LYS A 220 19.58 39.39 12.74
C LYS A 220 18.90 40.53 11.99
N LEU A 221 18.31 40.24 10.82
CA LEU A 221 17.59 41.22 10.00
C LEU A 221 16.41 41.86 10.74
N LYS A 222 15.63 41.08 11.50
CA LYS A 222 14.55 41.62 12.35
C LYS A 222 15.05 42.57 13.44
N VAL A 223 16.20 42.26 14.06
CA VAL A 223 16.84 43.15 15.05
C VAL A 223 17.33 44.44 14.37
N THR A 224 17.95 44.35 13.19
CA THR A 224 18.36 45.53 12.40
C THR A 224 17.17 46.41 12.02
N LEU A 225 16.08 45.82 11.52
CA LEU A 225 14.84 46.54 11.18
C LEU A 225 14.24 47.25 12.41
N SER A 226 14.04 46.53 13.52
CA SER A 226 13.49 47.11 14.76
C SER A 226 14.36 48.23 15.37
N ASN A 227 15.65 48.27 15.04
CA ASN A 227 16.52 49.39 15.41
C ASN A 227 16.42 50.56 14.42
N TYR A 228 16.19 50.28 13.13
CA TYR A 228 15.95 51.31 12.12
C TYR A 228 14.59 52.01 12.32
N ASP A 229 13.55 51.26 12.69
CA ASP A 229 12.22 51.79 12.99
C ASP A 229 12.28 52.86 14.10
N LYS A 230 12.99 52.58 15.21
CA LYS A 230 13.19 53.52 16.32
C LYS A 230 13.91 54.80 15.90
N VAL A 231 14.96 54.67 15.07
CA VAL A 231 15.70 55.82 14.52
C VAL A 231 14.79 56.64 13.60
N SER A 232 13.87 56.00 12.86
CA SER A 232 12.87 56.68 12.02
C SER A 232 11.79 57.40 12.84
N GLU A 233 11.35 56.83 13.97
CA GLU A 233 10.42 57.48 14.91
C GLU A 233 11.06 58.74 15.54
N GLU A 234 12.33 58.65 15.97
CA GLU A 234 13.10 59.81 16.45
C GLU A 234 13.24 60.91 15.38
N PHE A 235 13.42 60.55 14.10
CA PHE A 235 13.60 61.50 13.00
C PHE A 235 12.29 62.17 12.52
N ASN A 236 11.16 61.45 12.50
CA ASN A 236 9.91 61.97 11.96
C ASN A 236 9.16 62.91 12.91
N SER A 237 9.27 62.69 14.23
CA SER A 237 8.52 63.41 15.27
C SER A 237 8.64 64.95 15.24
N ASN A 238 9.72 65.50 14.70
CA ASN A 238 10.00 66.94 14.70
C ASN A 238 9.67 67.68 13.39
N THR A 239 9.33 66.97 12.31
CA THR A 239 9.41 67.55 10.95
C THR A 239 8.14 67.43 10.11
N THR A 240 7.26 66.46 10.38
CA THR A 240 6.16 66.12 9.47
C THR A 240 4.78 66.69 9.84
N GLU A 241 4.49 66.96 11.11
CA GLU A 241 3.14 67.41 11.53
C GLU A 241 2.77 68.79 10.97
N ASN A 242 3.72 69.73 10.96
CA ASN A 242 3.52 71.11 10.49
C ASN A 242 3.15 71.20 8.99
N LEU A 243 3.49 70.20 8.17
CA LEU A 243 3.22 70.21 6.72
C LEU A 243 1.87 69.60 6.33
N ILE A 244 1.23 68.83 7.22
CA ILE A 244 -0.04 68.15 6.94
C ILE A 244 -1.24 69.07 7.28
N GLY A 245 -1.06 70.02 8.19
CA GLY A 245 -2.14 70.94 8.63
C GLY A 245 -2.64 71.92 7.56
N GLU A 246 -1.81 72.30 6.59
CA GLU A 246 -2.17 73.33 5.59
C GLU A 246 -2.96 72.81 4.38
N ILE A 247 -2.93 71.50 4.11
CA ILE A 247 -3.54 70.91 2.91
C ILE A 247 -4.96 70.41 3.24
N ASN A 248 -5.94 71.32 3.16
CA ASN A 248 -7.35 70.89 3.15
C ASN A 248 -7.62 70.02 1.90
N ILE A 249 -8.05 68.78 2.14
CA ILE A 249 -8.36 67.76 1.12
C ILE A 249 -9.40 68.27 0.11
N ASP A 250 -10.39 69.04 0.56
CA ASP A 250 -11.42 69.61 -0.32
C ASP A 250 -10.80 70.47 -1.44
N ASN A 251 -9.83 71.31 -1.06
CA ASN A 251 -9.10 72.18 -1.97
C ASN A 251 -8.12 71.41 -2.87
N PHE A 252 -7.61 70.25 -2.45
CA PHE A 252 -6.73 69.46 -3.32
C PHE A 252 -7.47 69.03 -4.59
N SER A 253 -8.75 68.67 -4.50
CA SER A 253 -9.54 68.21 -5.65
C SER A 253 -9.54 69.21 -6.82
N THR A 254 -9.64 70.51 -6.53
CA THR A 254 -9.79 71.59 -7.52
C THR A 254 -8.45 72.11 -8.09
N LEU A 255 -7.30 71.70 -7.53
CA LEU A 255 -5.99 72.14 -8.02
C LEU A 255 -5.66 71.60 -9.43
N LEU A 256 -5.00 72.45 -10.22
CA LEU A 256 -4.36 72.08 -11.48
C LEU A 256 -3.27 71.03 -11.25
N LEU A 257 -3.09 70.12 -12.21
CA LEU A 257 -2.22 68.94 -12.08
C LEU A 257 -0.77 69.28 -11.70
N GLU A 258 -0.19 70.35 -12.24
CA GLU A 258 1.19 70.73 -11.88
C GLU A 258 1.31 71.19 -10.42
N LYS A 259 0.29 71.87 -9.87
CA LYS A 259 0.25 72.19 -8.43
C LYS A 259 0.07 70.94 -7.56
N LYS A 260 -0.70 69.95 -8.03
CA LYS A 260 -0.83 68.64 -7.35
C LYS A 260 0.52 67.91 -7.31
N LYS A 261 1.27 67.90 -8.42
CA LYS A 261 2.64 67.36 -8.49
C LYS A 261 3.59 68.10 -7.55
N GLU A 262 3.60 69.43 -7.56
CA GLU A 262 4.45 70.23 -6.66
C GLU A 262 4.18 69.96 -5.17
N LEU A 263 2.92 69.84 -4.77
CA LEU A 263 2.58 69.52 -3.38
C LEU A 263 3.07 68.13 -2.99
N ILE A 264 2.78 67.12 -3.81
CA ILE A 264 3.16 65.72 -3.52
C ILE A 264 4.68 65.54 -3.51
N ALA A 265 5.43 66.25 -4.36
CA ALA A 265 6.89 66.28 -4.34
C ALA A 265 7.47 66.89 -3.04
N ARG A 266 6.72 67.76 -2.34
CA ARG A 266 7.09 68.31 -1.01
C ARG A 266 6.61 67.43 0.16
N MET A 267 5.62 66.57 -0.06
CA MET A 267 5.15 65.60 0.93
C MET A 267 6.08 64.38 1.04
N ASP A 268 7.06 64.25 0.14
CA ASP A 268 8.08 63.19 0.11
C ASP A 268 7.49 61.77 0.01
N PHE A 269 6.52 61.60 -0.89
CA PHE A 269 6.02 60.27 -1.25
C PHE A 269 7.10 59.45 -1.93
N LYS A 270 7.34 58.24 -1.42
CA LYS A 270 8.43 57.36 -1.88
C LYS A 270 8.46 57.24 -3.40
N ASP A 271 9.64 57.52 -3.94
CA ASP A 271 9.97 57.49 -5.37
C ASP A 271 9.17 58.45 -6.29
N PHE A 272 8.21 59.25 -5.79
CA PHE A 272 7.39 60.13 -6.62
C PHE A 272 8.22 61.11 -7.45
N SER A 273 9.15 61.82 -6.80
CA SER A 273 10.02 62.78 -7.47
C SER A 273 10.93 62.11 -8.50
N ARG A 274 11.44 60.90 -8.21
CA ARG A 274 12.25 60.10 -9.14
C ARG A 274 11.45 59.70 -10.39
N ASP A 275 10.29 59.09 -10.17
CA ASP A 275 9.60 58.35 -11.23
C ASP A 275 8.58 59.17 -12.01
N PHE A 276 8.04 60.24 -11.42
CA PHE A 276 7.08 61.11 -12.09
C PHE A 276 7.63 62.49 -12.46
N ILE A 277 8.45 63.11 -11.61
CA ILE A 277 9.02 64.44 -11.89
C ILE A 277 10.28 64.32 -12.76
N TYR A 278 11.35 63.68 -12.28
CA TYR A 278 12.62 63.62 -13.01
C TYR A 278 12.54 62.81 -14.31
N LYS A 279 11.84 61.66 -14.32
CA LYS A 279 11.56 60.89 -15.54
C LYS A 279 10.48 61.52 -16.45
N LYS A 280 9.85 62.63 -16.04
CA LYS A 280 8.81 63.37 -16.80
C LYS A 280 7.64 62.48 -17.28
N TRP A 281 7.17 61.56 -16.43
CA TRP A 281 6.06 60.66 -16.80
C TRP A 281 4.74 61.41 -16.97
N PHE A 282 3.94 60.99 -17.94
CA PHE A 282 2.61 61.55 -18.16
C PHE A 282 1.63 61.01 -17.13
N ILE A 283 1.41 61.80 -16.08
CA ILE A 283 0.28 61.63 -15.17
C ILE A 283 -0.99 62.17 -15.86
N TYR A 284 -2.07 61.39 -15.82
CA TYR A 284 -3.41 61.83 -16.21
C TYR A 284 -4.16 62.44 -15.01
N GLN A 285 -4.12 61.78 -13.86
CA GLN A 285 -4.82 62.21 -12.64
C GLN A 285 -4.05 61.81 -11.38
N ILE A 286 -4.16 62.62 -10.32
CA ILE A 286 -3.73 62.25 -8.96
C ILE A 286 -4.88 62.48 -7.99
N ASN A 287 -5.19 61.48 -7.17
CA ASN A 287 -6.18 61.53 -6.10
C ASN A 287 -5.49 61.20 -4.77
N LEU A 288 -5.73 62.00 -3.74
CA LEU A 288 -5.43 61.60 -2.36
C LEU A 288 -6.42 60.50 -1.94
N THR A 289 -5.99 59.56 -1.10
CA THR A 289 -6.94 58.63 -0.47
C THR A 289 -7.42 59.18 0.88
N THR A 290 -8.41 58.54 1.50
CA THR A 290 -8.80 58.83 2.88
C THR A 290 -7.75 58.40 3.91
N ILE A 291 -6.79 57.56 3.51
CA ILE A 291 -5.58 57.22 4.28
C ILE A 291 -4.51 58.25 3.90
N LYS A 292 -4.10 59.09 4.86
CA LYS A 292 -3.25 60.27 4.62
C LYS A 292 -1.94 59.95 3.90
N ASP A 293 -1.38 58.77 4.18
CA ASP A 293 -0.07 58.33 3.73
C ASP A 293 -0.10 57.58 2.39
N HIS A 294 -1.22 57.65 1.66
CA HIS A 294 -1.41 56.98 0.37
C HIS A 294 -1.99 57.92 -0.70
N ILE A 295 -1.44 57.85 -1.91
CA ILE A 295 -1.97 58.52 -3.11
C ILE A 295 -2.17 57.54 -4.27
N PHE A 296 -3.20 57.80 -5.08
CA PHE A 296 -3.44 57.14 -6.35
C PHE A 296 -3.03 58.03 -7.51
N ILE A 297 -2.08 57.54 -8.32
CA ILE A 297 -1.65 58.19 -9.57
C ILE A 297 -2.13 57.34 -10.74
N CYS A 298 -2.82 57.96 -11.69
CA CYS A 298 -3.24 57.33 -12.94
C CYS A 298 -2.38 57.87 -14.09
N ASP A 299 -1.74 57.00 -14.88
CA ASP A 299 -0.97 57.39 -16.07
C ASP A 299 -1.82 57.39 -17.37
N LYS A 300 -1.20 57.76 -18.49
CA LYS A 300 -1.85 57.77 -19.82
C LYS A 300 -2.33 56.40 -20.30
N LEU A 301 -1.85 55.31 -19.72
CA LEU A 301 -2.23 53.92 -20.04
C LEU A 301 -3.26 53.38 -19.03
N SER A 302 -3.88 54.26 -18.24
CA SER A 302 -4.82 53.92 -17.16
C SER A 302 -4.23 52.99 -16.09
N ARG A 303 -2.89 52.97 -15.93
CA ARG A 303 -2.25 52.21 -14.86
C ARG A 303 -2.38 53.01 -13.56
N LEU A 304 -2.87 52.33 -12.53
CA LEU A 304 -3.02 52.87 -11.20
C LEU A 304 -1.78 52.53 -10.36
N TYR A 305 -0.98 53.54 -10.03
CA TYR A 305 0.12 53.42 -9.07
C TYR A 305 -0.38 53.89 -7.71
N VAL A 306 -0.20 53.05 -6.70
CA VAL A 306 -0.38 53.42 -5.30
C VAL A 306 1.00 53.78 -4.77
N LEU A 307 1.22 55.04 -4.41
CA LEU A 307 2.41 55.41 -3.66
C LEU A 307 2.03 55.55 -2.19
N CYS A 308 2.74 54.80 -1.35
CA CYS A 308 2.82 55.07 0.07
C CYS A 308 3.81 56.21 0.30
N ARG A 309 3.69 56.89 1.42
CA ARG A 309 4.80 57.68 1.98
C ARG A 309 5.93 56.73 2.41
#